data_AF-A0A7S1J5W7-F1
#
_entry.id   AF-A0A7S1J5W7-F1
#
_cell.length_a   1.000
_cell.length_b   1.000
_cell.length_c   1.000
_cell.angle_alpha   90.00
_cell.angle_beta   90.00
_cell.angle_gamma   90.00
#
_symmetry.space_group_name_H-M   'P 1'
#
loop_
_entity.id
_entity.type
_entity.pdbx_description
1 polymer ?
#
loop_
_entity_poly.entity_id
_entity_poly.type
_entity_poly.pdbx_seq_one_letter_code
_entity_poly.pdbx_strand_id
1 'polypeptide(L)'
;VVGMTRSQWRSEGKLRSLGVPESFEEFALGIHVYTLEEPNIYRVLNQVMFSPDRRVQGGGISEALQACVPYIRFLDEALRRLPERFIHVGRVYRGVKWVFPSPERHDPVAYFKAGATILWYEFKSTSTNSEVMSRPYFCGHQAG
;
A
#
# COMPACT_ATOMS: atom_id res chain seq x y z
N VAL A 1 -12.19 5.37 9.04
CA VAL A 1 -13.15 4.53 8.29
C VAL A 1 -12.72 3.08 8.48
N VAL A 2 -13.02 2.51 9.64
CA VAL A 2 -12.77 1.09 9.90
C VAL A 2 -14.14 0.48 10.12
N GLY A 3 -14.49 -0.52 9.31
CA GLY A 3 -15.73 -1.30 9.51
C GLY A 3 -16.99 -0.79 8.84
N MET A 4 -16.92 0.08 7.83
CA MET A 4 -18.14 0.41 7.07
C MET A 4 -18.46 -0.68 6.03
N THR A 5 -19.67 -1.20 6.05
CA THR A 5 -20.17 -2.15 5.05
C THR A 5 -20.46 -1.45 3.72
N ARG A 6 -20.53 -2.22 2.63
CA ARG A 6 -20.97 -1.72 1.31
C ARG A 6 -22.35 -1.04 1.39
N SER A 7 -23.27 -1.58 2.19
CA SER A 7 -24.59 -0.99 2.38
C SER A 7 -24.52 0.39 3.05
N GLN A 8 -23.64 0.56 4.05
CA GLN A 8 -23.42 1.85 4.71
C GLN A 8 -22.81 2.89 3.75
N TRP A 9 -21.85 2.49 2.90
CA TRP A 9 -21.28 3.39 1.88
C TRP A 9 -22.34 3.94 0.92
N ARG A 10 -23.27 3.08 0.50
CA ARG A 10 -24.38 3.45 -0.39
C ARG A 10 -25.39 4.34 0.32
N SER A 11 -25.83 3.97 1.53
CA SER A 11 -26.83 4.75 2.27
C SER A 11 -26.33 6.15 2.64
N GLU A 12 -25.03 6.29 2.89
CA GLU A 12 -24.40 7.58 3.22
C GLU A 12 -23.97 8.37 1.98
N GLY A 13 -24.16 7.84 0.77
CA GLY A 13 -23.73 8.50 -0.47
C GLY A 13 -22.24 8.86 -0.45
N LYS A 14 -21.40 7.98 0.12
CA LYS A 14 -19.99 8.30 0.44
C LYS A 14 -19.19 8.73 -0.79
N LEU A 15 -19.37 8.03 -1.92
CA LEU A 15 -18.71 8.39 -3.18
C LEU A 15 -19.15 9.77 -3.65
N ARG A 16 -20.46 10.05 -3.56
CA ARG A 16 -21.04 11.32 -3.98
C ARG A 16 -20.51 12.49 -3.15
N SER A 17 -20.39 12.33 -1.82
CA SER A 17 -19.78 13.34 -0.94
C SER A 17 -18.29 13.56 -1.20
N LEU A 18 -17.60 12.54 -1.73
CA LEU A 18 -16.21 12.65 -2.20
C LEU A 18 -16.11 13.14 -3.65
N GLY A 19 -17.23 13.47 -4.31
CA GLY A 19 -17.32 13.89 -5.71
C GLY A 19 -16.99 12.79 -6.73
N VAL A 20 -17.01 11.53 -6.31
CA VAL A 20 -16.65 10.36 -7.12
C VAL A 20 -17.93 9.75 -7.71
N PRO A 21 -17.98 9.41 -9.01
CA PRO A 21 -19.17 8.81 -9.61
C PRO A 21 -19.46 7.43 -9.02
N GLU A 22 -20.74 7.04 -8.98
CA GLU A 22 -21.16 5.73 -8.44
C GLU A 22 -20.60 4.55 -9.24
N SER A 23 -20.30 4.75 -10.53
CA SER A 23 -19.63 3.75 -11.36
C SER A 23 -18.21 3.41 -10.89
N PHE A 24 -17.62 4.21 -9.99
CA PHE A 24 -16.32 3.95 -9.38
C PHE A 24 -16.42 3.07 -8.12
N GLU A 25 -17.62 2.63 -7.72
CA GLU A 25 -17.85 1.92 -6.46
C GLU A 25 -16.92 0.72 -6.28
N GLU A 26 -16.80 -0.14 -7.29
CA GLU A 26 -15.96 -1.34 -7.21
C GLU A 26 -14.48 -0.98 -6.99
N PHE A 27 -13.95 0.03 -7.69
CA PHE A 27 -12.58 0.50 -7.48
C PHE A 27 -12.37 1.10 -6.10
N ALA A 28 -13.33 1.88 -5.60
CA ALA A 28 -13.24 2.46 -4.27
C ALA A 28 -13.30 1.39 -3.17
N LEU A 29 -14.14 0.35 -3.35
CA LEU A 29 -14.16 -0.82 -2.46
C LEU A 29 -12.85 -1.58 -2.52
N GLY A 30 -12.29 -1.76 -3.72
CA GLY A 30 -10.96 -2.35 -3.93
C GLY A 30 -9.88 -1.67 -3.11
N ILE A 31 -9.76 -0.35 -3.27
CA ILE A 31 -8.81 0.48 -2.52
C ILE A 31 -9.10 0.40 -1.02
N HIS A 32 -10.38 0.48 -0.61
CA HIS A 32 -10.75 0.41 0.80
C HIS A 32 -10.32 -0.92 1.43
N VAL A 33 -10.60 -2.04 0.78
CA VAL A 33 -10.20 -3.38 1.25
C VAL A 33 -8.68 -3.49 1.40
N TYR A 34 -7.90 -2.88 0.51
CA TYR A 34 -6.44 -2.83 0.64
C TYR A 34 -5.98 -2.07 1.90
N THR A 35 -6.80 -1.19 2.47
CA THR A 35 -6.46 -0.39 3.66
C THR A 35 -6.98 -0.99 4.98
N LEU A 36 -7.67 -2.13 4.93
CA LEU A 36 -8.20 -2.76 6.13
C LEU A 36 -7.12 -3.56 6.88
N GLU A 37 -7.18 -3.51 8.21
CA GLU A 37 -6.41 -4.43 9.06
C GLU A 37 -6.99 -5.84 9.05
N GLU A 38 -8.31 -5.98 8.86
CA GLU A 38 -9.01 -7.26 8.73
C GLU A 38 -10.11 -7.14 7.65
N PRO A 39 -10.05 -7.92 6.56
CA PRO A 39 -8.98 -8.84 6.20
C PRO A 39 -7.69 -8.11 5.80
N ASN A 40 -6.53 -8.61 6.24
CA ASN A 40 -5.23 -7.99 5.99
C ASN A 40 -4.68 -8.31 4.58
N ILE A 41 -5.38 -7.86 3.54
CA ILE A 41 -5.01 -8.18 2.14
C ILE A 41 -3.68 -7.54 1.76
N TYR A 42 -3.40 -6.32 2.22
CA TYR A 42 -2.16 -5.63 1.88
C TYR A 42 -0.91 -6.38 2.34
N ARG A 43 -0.95 -7.06 3.49
CA ARG A 43 0.19 -7.81 4.00
C ARG A 43 0.48 -9.03 3.13
N VAL A 44 -0.55 -9.81 2.81
CA VAL A 44 -0.43 -10.99 1.94
C VAL A 44 0.12 -10.59 0.57
N LEU A 45 -0.50 -9.57 -0.04
CA LEU A 45 -0.13 -9.11 -1.37
C LEU A 45 1.30 -8.56 -1.43
N ASN A 46 1.66 -7.67 -0.51
CA ASN A 46 3.01 -7.09 -0.50
C ASN A 46 4.07 -8.15 -0.18
N GLN A 47 3.77 -9.14 0.66
CA GLN A 47 4.67 -10.25 0.96
C GLN A 47 4.96 -11.08 -0.29
N VAL A 48 3.96 -11.45 -1.09
CA VAL A 48 4.21 -12.23 -2.31
C VAL A 48 4.92 -11.43 -3.40
N MET A 49 4.67 -10.11 -3.49
CA MET A 49 5.35 -9.22 -4.44
C MET A 49 6.83 -8.99 -4.08
N PHE A 50 7.16 -8.96 -2.80
CA PHE A 50 8.52 -8.76 -2.31
C PHE A 50 9.29 -10.07 -2.09
N SER A 51 8.61 -11.23 -2.12
CA SER A 51 9.23 -12.53 -1.87
C SER A 51 10.46 -12.78 -2.77
N PRO A 52 11.57 -13.33 -2.23
CA PRO A 52 12.70 -13.77 -3.06
C PRO A 52 12.28 -14.87 -4.04
N ASP A 53 11.30 -15.70 -3.67
CA ASP A 53 10.79 -16.82 -4.47
C ASP A 53 9.69 -16.40 -5.46
N ARG A 54 9.47 -15.09 -5.63
CA ARG A 54 8.44 -14.58 -6.55
C ARG A 54 8.68 -14.96 -8.01
N ARG A 55 9.92 -15.30 -8.37
CA ARG A 55 10.32 -15.80 -9.69
C ARG A 55 10.65 -17.27 -9.58
N VAL A 56 10.07 -18.08 -10.47
CA VAL A 56 10.44 -19.49 -10.64
C VAL A 56 11.52 -19.64 -11.70
N GLN A 57 12.38 -20.64 -11.54
CA GLN A 57 13.38 -21.00 -12.55
C GLN A 57 12.68 -21.25 -13.90
N GLY A 58 13.21 -20.69 -14.97
CA GLY A 58 12.60 -20.77 -16.31
C GLY A 58 11.72 -19.58 -16.73
N GLY A 59 11.65 -18.51 -15.93
CA GLY A 59 11.10 -17.21 -16.39
C GLY A 59 9.63 -16.94 -16.02
N GLY A 60 9.04 -17.73 -15.11
CA GLY A 60 7.68 -17.53 -14.59
C GLY A 60 7.63 -16.79 -13.24
N ILE A 61 6.41 -16.58 -12.74
CA ILE A 61 6.13 -16.12 -11.38
C ILE A 61 5.63 -17.27 -10.50
N SER A 62 5.80 -17.16 -9.18
CA SER A 62 5.29 -18.17 -8.26
C SER A 62 3.77 -18.28 -8.29
N GLU A 63 3.22 -19.45 -7.94
CA GLU A 63 1.77 -19.68 -7.87
C GLU A 63 1.08 -18.68 -6.92
N ALA A 64 1.73 -18.36 -5.79
CA ALA A 64 1.22 -17.39 -4.83
C ALA A 64 1.14 -15.97 -5.43
N LEU A 65 2.16 -15.55 -6.19
CA LEU A 65 2.09 -14.26 -6.88
C LEU A 65 1.04 -14.30 -8.00
N GLN A 66 0.96 -15.39 -8.76
CA GLN A 66 -0.04 -15.58 -9.81
C GLN A 66 -1.47 -15.49 -9.28
N ALA A 67 -1.75 -16.07 -8.11
CA ALA A 67 -3.05 -15.96 -7.45
C ALA A 67 -3.40 -14.51 -7.06
N CYS A 68 -2.39 -13.67 -6.78
CA CYS A 68 -2.59 -12.26 -6.43
C CYS A 68 -2.66 -11.32 -7.65
N VAL A 69 -2.17 -11.74 -8.83
CA VAL A 69 -2.12 -10.91 -10.05
C VAL A 69 -3.46 -10.25 -10.38
N PRO A 70 -4.62 -10.93 -10.33
CA PRO A 70 -5.90 -10.29 -10.64
C PRO A 70 -6.18 -9.07 -9.76
N TYR A 71 -5.98 -9.20 -8.44
CA TYR A 71 -6.21 -8.09 -7.52
C TYR A 71 -5.12 -7.01 -7.63
N ILE A 72 -3.85 -7.38 -7.88
CA ILE A 72 -2.77 -6.42 -8.17
C ILE A 72 -3.14 -5.53 -9.37
N ARG A 73 -3.55 -6.16 -10.48
CA ARG A 73 -3.96 -5.42 -11.70
C ARG A 73 -5.19 -4.55 -11.45
N PHE A 74 -6.16 -5.08 -10.72
CA PHE A 74 -7.36 -4.35 -10.34
C PHE A 74 -7.04 -3.11 -9.49
N LEU A 75 -6.18 -3.24 -8.48
CA LEU A 75 -5.77 -2.15 -7.61
C LEU A 75 -4.94 -1.10 -8.37
N ASP A 76 -4.04 -1.53 -9.26
CA ASP A 76 -3.26 -0.63 -10.13
C ASP A 76 -4.18 0.20 -11.04
N GLU A 77 -5.17 -0.44 -11.68
CA GLU A 77 -6.19 0.25 -12.47
C GLU A 77 -7.05 1.20 -11.61
N ALA A 78 -7.48 0.76 -10.43
CA ALA A 78 -8.28 1.55 -9.50
C ALA A 78 -7.56 2.85 -9.11
N LEU A 79 -6.28 2.75 -8.77
CA LEU A 79 -5.46 3.91 -8.40
C LEU A 79 -5.23 4.84 -9.60
N ARG A 80 -5.00 4.30 -10.80
CA ARG A 80 -4.79 5.11 -12.02
C ARG A 80 -6.04 5.88 -12.45
N ARG A 81 -7.23 5.35 -12.16
CA ARG A 81 -8.50 5.98 -12.49
C ARG A 81 -9.02 6.95 -11.42
N LEU A 82 -8.30 7.12 -10.30
CA LEU A 82 -8.68 8.12 -9.31
C LEU A 82 -8.75 9.51 -9.95
N PRO A 83 -9.76 10.33 -9.61
CA PRO A 83 -9.81 11.72 -10.04
C PRO A 83 -8.53 12.47 -9.63
N GLU A 84 -8.07 13.39 -10.48
CA GLU A 84 -6.81 14.13 -10.29
C GLU A 84 -6.68 14.80 -8.91
N ARG A 85 -7.80 15.26 -8.32
CA ARG A 85 -7.83 15.82 -6.96
C ARG A 85 -7.36 14.87 -5.85
N PHE A 86 -7.30 13.57 -6.10
CA PHE A 86 -6.76 12.57 -5.17
C PHE A 86 -5.26 12.30 -5.40
N ILE A 87 -4.65 12.88 -6.44
CA ILE A 87 -3.22 12.80 -6.69
C ILE A 87 -2.54 13.84 -5.83
N HIS A 88 -1.72 13.37 -4.89
CA HIS A 88 -0.92 14.23 -4.03
C HIS A 88 0.52 14.30 -4.56
N VAL A 89 1.00 15.52 -4.83
CA VAL A 89 2.41 15.81 -5.12
C VAL A 89 2.95 16.67 -3.99
N GLY A 90 3.90 16.13 -3.24
CA GLY A 90 4.44 16.81 -2.07
C GLY A 90 5.19 15.88 -1.14
N ARG A 91 5.47 16.38 0.06
CA ARG A 91 6.13 15.59 1.09
C ARG A 91 5.15 14.63 1.74
N VAL A 92 5.53 13.36 1.75
CA VAL A 92 4.84 12.29 2.47
C VAL A 92 5.81 11.58 3.41
N TYR A 93 5.26 10.92 4.42
CA TYR A 93 5.98 10.19 5.44
C TYR A 93 5.59 8.71 5.39
N ARG A 94 6.56 7.84 5.55
CA ARG A 94 6.36 6.38 5.63
C ARG A 94 7.16 5.84 6.79
N GLY A 95 6.48 5.12 7.68
CA GLY A 95 7.16 4.43 8.77
C GLY A 95 7.72 3.10 8.31
N VAL A 96 8.93 2.79 8.75
CA VAL A 96 9.61 1.53 8.43
C VAL A 96 10.24 0.99 9.71
N LYS A 97 9.76 -0.17 10.17
CA LYS A 97 10.36 -0.93 11.27
C LYS A 97 11.59 -1.72 10.77
N TRP A 98 12.55 -1.03 10.19
CA TRP A 98 13.80 -1.62 9.74
C TRP A 98 14.95 -0.63 9.92
N VAL A 99 16.07 -1.12 10.46
CA VAL A 99 17.30 -0.35 10.60
C VAL A 99 18.20 -0.72 9.43
N PHE A 100 18.49 0.25 8.55
CA PHE A 100 19.29 0.00 7.35
C PHE A 100 20.80 0.12 7.62
N PRO A 101 21.64 -0.77 7.03
CA PRO A 101 21.28 -2.06 6.43
C PRO A 101 20.91 -3.12 7.49
N SER A 102 21.44 -3.02 8.70
CA SER A 102 21.08 -3.85 9.85
C SER A 102 21.16 -3.04 11.15
N PRO A 103 20.57 -3.53 12.27
CA PRO A 103 20.67 -2.87 13.58
C PRO A 103 22.11 -2.61 14.05
N GLU A 104 23.04 -3.54 13.77
CA GLU A 104 24.42 -3.49 14.25
C GLU A 104 25.32 -2.55 13.41
N ARG A 105 24.90 -2.25 12.18
CA ARG A 105 25.70 -1.49 11.21
C ARG A 105 24.92 -0.32 10.61
N HIS A 106 24.08 0.33 11.41
CA HIS A 106 23.18 1.36 10.91
C HIS A 106 23.94 2.48 10.16
N ASP A 107 23.74 2.54 8.83
CA ASP A 107 24.34 3.53 7.95
C ASP A 107 23.40 3.83 6.77
N PRO A 108 22.35 4.64 7.00
CA PRO A 108 21.39 4.98 5.95
C PRO A 108 22.01 5.91 4.91
N VAL A 109 23.03 6.70 5.26
CA VAL A 109 23.66 7.66 4.35
C VAL A 109 24.42 6.93 3.24
N ALA A 110 25.16 5.86 3.57
CA ALA A 110 25.84 5.05 2.56
C ALA A 110 24.85 4.25 1.69
N TYR A 111 23.71 3.84 2.24
CA TYR A 111 22.70 3.01 1.55
C TYR A 111 21.75 3.83 0.67
N PHE A 112 21.43 5.06 1.07
CA PHE A 112 20.53 5.97 0.36
C PHE A 112 21.27 7.20 -0.15
N LYS A 113 22.17 6.98 -1.12
CA LYS A 113 22.96 8.04 -1.73
C LYS A 113 22.07 9.06 -2.43
N ALA A 114 22.38 10.34 -2.26
CA ALA A 114 21.69 11.42 -2.98
C ALA A 114 21.79 11.19 -4.49
N GLY A 115 20.67 11.38 -5.20
CA GLY A 115 20.56 11.14 -6.64
C GLY A 115 20.35 9.68 -7.04
N ALA A 116 20.37 8.72 -6.10
CA ALA A 116 20.01 7.34 -6.40
C ALA A 116 18.49 7.18 -6.57
N THR A 117 18.10 6.32 -7.52
CA THR A 117 16.70 5.93 -7.73
C THR A 117 16.38 4.70 -6.90
N ILE A 118 15.35 4.79 -6.05
CA ILE A 118 14.83 3.66 -5.29
C ILE A 118 13.62 3.09 -6.01
N LEU A 119 13.66 1.80 -6.33
CA LEU A 119 12.56 1.07 -6.94
C LEU A 119 11.91 0.16 -5.89
N TRP A 120 10.58 0.13 -5.90
CA TRP A 120 9.78 -0.77 -5.07
C TRP A 120 8.95 -1.63 -6.00
N TYR A 121 8.79 -2.91 -5.67
CA TYR A 121 8.00 -3.83 -6.49
C TYR A 121 6.55 -3.87 -6.02
N GLU A 122 6.31 -3.48 -4.78
CA GLU A 122 5.06 -3.60 -4.05
C GLU A 122 4.47 -2.22 -3.69
N PHE A 123 3.16 -2.17 -3.47
CA PHE A 123 2.48 -0.91 -3.18
C PHE A 123 2.92 -0.30 -1.85
N LYS A 124 2.97 1.04 -1.81
CA LYS A 124 3.44 1.79 -0.64
C LYS A 124 2.40 2.74 -0.10
N SER A 125 1.87 2.39 1.06
CA SER A 125 1.11 3.31 1.91
C SER A 125 2.04 4.39 2.50
N THR A 126 1.59 5.63 2.46
CA THR A 126 2.26 6.81 3.02
C THR A 126 1.21 7.72 3.67
N SER A 127 1.64 8.69 4.46
CA SER A 127 0.77 9.71 5.06
C SER A 127 1.36 11.10 4.91
N THR A 128 0.52 12.11 4.74
CA THR A 128 0.92 13.52 4.84
C THR A 128 1.10 13.97 6.30
N ASN A 129 0.54 13.22 7.26
CA ASN A 129 0.72 13.47 8.68
C ASN A 129 1.91 12.65 9.23
N SER A 130 2.98 13.35 9.58
CA SER A 130 4.17 12.75 10.20
C SER A 130 3.89 12.06 11.53
N GLU A 131 2.87 12.49 12.28
CA GLU A 131 2.47 11.85 13.55
C GLU A 131 1.96 10.43 13.34
N VAL A 132 1.39 10.13 12.16
CA VAL A 132 0.95 8.77 11.82
C VAL A 132 2.17 7.87 11.68
N MET A 133 3.20 8.34 10.97
CA MET A 133 4.46 7.61 10.82
C MET A 133 5.15 7.38 12.17
N SER A 134 5.12 8.35 13.09
CA SER A 134 5.80 8.23 14.39
C SER A 134 5.11 7.33 15.40
N ARG A 135 3.93 6.77 15.08
CA ARG A 135 3.25 5.84 15.99
C ARG A 135 4.13 4.59 16.21
N PRO A 136 4.15 4.02 17.43
CA PRO A 136 5.01 2.87 17.73
C PRO A 136 4.81 1.65 16.82
N TYR A 137 3.60 1.48 16.26
CA TYR A 137 3.29 0.43 15.31
C TYR A 137 3.96 0.60 13.93
N PHE A 138 4.41 1.79 13.55
CA PHE A 138 5.02 2.05 12.23
C PHE A 138 6.54 2.30 12.28
N CYS A 139 7.05 2.89 13.37
CA CYS A 139 8.48 3.20 13.55
C CYS A 139 9.04 2.81 14.92
N GLY A 140 8.27 2.12 15.79
CA GLY A 140 8.68 1.76 17.14
C GLY A 140 8.79 0.25 17.38
N HIS A 141 8.95 -0.13 18.65
CA HIS A 141 9.22 -1.51 19.07
C HIS A 141 7.97 -2.37 19.29
N GLN A 142 6.77 -1.81 19.21
CA GLN A 142 5.54 -2.57 19.39
C GLN A 142 5.26 -3.44 18.16
N ALA A 143 4.67 -4.62 18.32
CA ALA A 143 4.33 -5.49 17.20
C ALA A 143 3.36 -4.80 16.23
N GLY A 144 3.52 -5.15 14.95
CA GLY A 144 2.62 -4.82 13.85
C GLY A 144 1.56 -5.91 13.73
#